data_AF-A0A950X3K6-F1
#
_entry.id   AF-A0A950X3K6-F1
#
_cell.length_a   1.000
_cell.length_b   1.000
_cell.length_c   1.000
_cell.angle_alpha   90.00
_cell.angle_beta   90.00
_cell.angle_gamma   90.00
#
_symmetry.space_group_name_H-M   'P 1'
#
loop_
_entity.id
_entity.type
_entity.pdbx_description
1 polymer ?
#
loop_
_entity_poly.entity_id
_entity_poly.type
_entity_poly.pdbx_seq_one_letter_code
_entity_poly.pdbx_strand_id
1 'polypeptide(L)'
;MSTVSEQPRVHDLEGPRPKVPVGTLVSDILVLVKARLTLMVIVTTLIGFLFGWHGPVDAWLLFHTLFGTFLAAAGASVLNQVFEAEYDALMRRTKNRPIPMHRISRDNGLFLGITASAVGVVYLSITTNILAGLLAALTIGTYVFVYTPLKRVTTLNTIVGAVPGALPPVIGWAAARGDTDFECWILFTILFLWQMPHFLAIAWLYREDYRKAGFCMLSGRDTDCRQTGRLALLYSMGLISVSLLPFVLRLTSFWYVPVALLTGVAFSIAAFVFALSGTERAARRLFLASIIYLPVTLGCLVLARL
;
A
#
# COMPACT_ATOMS: atom_id res chain seq x y z
N MET A 1 14.39 -1.87 -65.74
CA MET A 1 13.05 -1.73 -65.13
C MET A 1 13.08 -2.43 -63.79
N SER A 2 13.16 -1.61 -62.73
CA SER A 2 13.29 -1.99 -61.34
C SER A 2 11.95 -2.47 -60.76
N THR A 3 11.92 -3.70 -60.25
CA THR A 3 10.79 -4.24 -59.49
C THR A 3 10.82 -3.70 -58.06
N VAL A 4 9.90 -2.78 -57.77
CA VAL A 4 9.66 -2.28 -56.41
C VAL A 4 9.00 -3.40 -55.60
N SER A 5 9.69 -3.88 -54.57
CA SER A 5 9.15 -4.78 -53.55
C SER A 5 8.20 -3.98 -52.66
N GLU A 6 6.90 -4.23 -52.75
CA GLU A 6 5.93 -3.76 -51.76
C GLU A 6 6.19 -4.47 -50.43
N GLN A 7 6.57 -3.70 -49.40
CA GLN A 7 6.55 -4.16 -48.02
C GLN A 7 5.10 -4.18 -47.52
N PRO A 8 4.69 -5.22 -46.76
CA PRO A 8 3.33 -5.28 -46.21
C PRO A 8 3.10 -4.15 -45.21
N ARG A 9 1.89 -3.55 -45.27
CA ARG A 9 1.51 -2.45 -44.37
C ARG A 9 1.31 -3.02 -42.96
N VAL A 10 1.67 -2.22 -41.96
CA VAL A 10 1.57 -2.56 -40.52
C VAL A 10 0.16 -3.02 -40.09
N HIS A 11 -0.86 -2.73 -40.89
CA HIS A 11 -2.25 -3.12 -40.64
C HIS A 11 -2.56 -4.60 -40.88
N ASP A 12 -1.69 -5.34 -41.58
CA ASP A 12 -1.91 -6.74 -41.98
C ASP A 12 -1.42 -7.76 -40.93
N LEU A 13 -0.91 -7.30 -39.78
CA LEU A 13 -0.39 -8.14 -38.68
C LEU A 13 -1.34 -8.27 -37.48
N GLU A 14 -2.53 -7.66 -37.52
CA GLU A 14 -3.53 -7.85 -36.46
C GLU A 14 -4.25 -9.20 -36.63
N GLY A 15 -3.58 -10.27 -36.16
CA GLY A 15 -4.26 -11.54 -35.87
C GLY A 15 -5.45 -11.32 -34.91
N PRO A 16 -6.42 -12.23 -34.86
CA PRO A 16 -7.61 -12.09 -34.03
C PRO A 16 -7.20 -11.83 -32.57
N ARG A 17 -7.58 -10.66 -32.05
CA ARG A 17 -7.30 -10.27 -30.66
C ARG A 17 -7.82 -11.40 -29.76
N PRO A 18 -6.99 -11.94 -28.85
CA PRO A 18 -7.42 -13.02 -27.99
C PRO A 18 -8.70 -12.61 -27.26
N LYS A 19 -9.74 -13.45 -27.32
CA LYS A 19 -11.01 -13.21 -26.63
C LYS A 19 -10.70 -12.97 -25.15
N VAL A 20 -10.76 -11.72 -24.73
CA VAL A 20 -10.52 -11.33 -23.34
C VAL A 20 -11.60 -12.01 -22.51
N PRO A 21 -11.25 -12.82 -21.48
CA PRO A 21 -12.24 -13.39 -20.59
C PRO A 21 -13.08 -12.25 -20.02
N VAL A 22 -14.40 -12.29 -20.23
CA VAL A 22 -15.32 -11.25 -19.77
C VAL A 22 -15.41 -11.36 -18.25
N GLY A 23 -14.58 -10.58 -17.55
CA GLY A 23 -14.83 -10.28 -16.14
C GLY A 23 -16.15 -9.54 -16.03
N THR A 24 -16.92 -9.79 -14.98
CA THR A 24 -18.12 -8.98 -14.70
C THR A 24 -17.69 -7.54 -14.37
N LEU A 25 -18.55 -6.56 -14.65
CA LEU A 25 -18.30 -5.16 -14.26
C LEU A 25 -17.94 -5.02 -12.77
N VAL A 26 -18.59 -5.81 -11.91
CA VAL A 26 -18.29 -5.89 -10.48
C VAL A 26 -16.86 -6.36 -10.23
N SER A 27 -16.41 -7.41 -10.91
CA SER A 27 -15.03 -7.91 -10.79
C SER A 27 -14.01 -6.84 -11.21
N ASP A 28 -14.28 -6.14 -12.31
CA ASP A 28 -13.41 -5.07 -12.79
C ASP A 28 -13.35 -3.88 -11.83
N ILE A 29 -14.49 -3.49 -11.23
CA ILE A 29 -14.54 -2.46 -10.19
C ILE A 29 -13.72 -2.89 -8.96
N LEU A 30 -13.87 -4.13 -8.48
CA LEU A 30 -13.11 -4.64 -7.33
C LEU A 30 -11.60 -4.64 -7.58
N VAL A 31 -11.17 -4.89 -8.82
CA VAL A 31 -9.76 -4.78 -9.21
C VAL A 31 -9.31 -3.32 -9.28
N LEU A 32 -10.13 -2.44 -9.85
CA LEU A 32 -9.86 -1.00 -9.96
C LEU A 32 -9.64 -0.34 -8.61
N VAL A 33 -10.54 -0.60 -7.65
CA VAL A 33 -10.43 -0.04 -6.29
C VAL A 33 -9.41 -0.76 -5.42
N LYS A 34 -8.72 -1.79 -5.95
CA LYS A 34 -7.80 -2.67 -5.22
C LYS A 34 -8.40 -3.13 -3.89
N ALA A 35 -9.57 -3.75 -3.93
CA ALA A 35 -10.42 -4.01 -2.76
C ALA A 35 -9.68 -4.55 -1.51
N ARG A 36 -8.73 -5.49 -1.69
CA ARG A 36 -7.92 -6.04 -0.57
C ARG A 36 -6.99 -5.00 0.06
N LEU A 37 -6.35 -4.16 -0.75
CA LEU A 37 -5.46 -3.09 -0.26
C LEU A 37 -6.29 -2.01 0.43
N THR A 38 -7.41 -1.61 -0.18
CA THR A 38 -8.32 -0.62 0.37
C THR A 38 -8.96 -1.09 1.68
N LEU A 39 -9.28 -2.38 1.80
CA LEU A 39 -9.71 -2.96 3.08
C LEU A 39 -8.64 -2.80 4.17
N MET A 40 -7.37 -3.04 3.85
CA MET A 40 -6.28 -2.83 4.83
C MET A 40 -6.18 -1.35 5.23
N VAL A 41 -6.35 -0.42 4.28
CA VAL A 41 -6.41 1.03 4.56
C VAL A 41 -7.56 1.37 5.50
N ILE A 42 -8.75 0.81 5.28
CA ILE A 42 -9.91 1.02 6.17
C ILE A 42 -9.61 0.46 7.57
N VAL A 43 -9.06 -0.75 7.66
CA VAL A 43 -8.72 -1.39 8.94
C VAL A 43 -7.69 -0.57 9.72
N THR A 44 -6.64 -0.07 9.06
CA THR A 44 -5.62 0.75 9.73
C THR A 44 -6.15 2.13 10.11
N THR A 45 -7.08 2.69 9.34
CA THR A 45 -7.84 3.90 9.69
C THR A 45 -8.72 3.67 10.92
N LEU A 46 -9.43 2.55 10.97
CA LEU A 46 -10.23 2.14 12.14
C LEU A 46 -9.35 2.05 13.40
N ILE A 47 -8.18 1.42 13.29
CA ILE A 47 -7.22 1.33 14.40
C ILE A 47 -6.80 2.73 14.86
N GLY A 48 -6.47 3.63 13.94
CA GLY A 48 -6.13 5.01 14.26
C GLY A 48 -7.26 5.76 14.96
N PHE A 49 -8.49 5.61 14.48
CA PHE A 49 -9.67 6.21 15.09
C PHE A 49 -9.90 5.69 16.51
N LEU A 50 -9.94 4.36 16.71
CA LEU A 50 -10.16 3.75 18.01
C LEU A 50 -9.06 4.08 19.02
N PHE A 51 -7.81 4.17 18.57
CA PHE A 51 -6.69 4.48 19.44
C PHE A 51 -6.67 5.96 19.86
N GLY A 52 -7.14 6.87 19.00
CA GLY A 52 -7.26 8.29 19.28
C GLY A 52 -8.54 8.70 20.01
N TRP A 53 -9.57 7.86 20.00
CA TRP A 53 -10.86 8.20 20.59
C TRP A 53 -10.85 8.18 22.12
N HIS A 54 -11.55 9.13 22.74
CA HIS A 54 -11.74 9.19 24.19
C HIS A 54 -13.24 9.05 24.53
N GLY A 55 -13.58 8.04 25.32
CA GLY A 55 -14.97 7.78 25.75
C GLY A 55 -15.72 6.80 24.84
N PRO A 56 -17.06 6.76 24.91
CA PRO A 56 -17.89 5.89 24.07
C PRO A 56 -17.71 6.24 22.59
N VAL A 57 -17.47 5.22 21.75
CA VAL A 57 -17.23 5.40 20.32
C VAL A 57 -18.43 6.05 19.63
N ASP A 58 -18.21 7.19 18.96
CA ASP A 58 -19.19 7.77 18.06
C ASP A 58 -19.23 6.95 16.75
N ALA A 59 -20.21 6.06 16.66
CA ALA A 59 -20.42 5.19 15.51
C ALA A 59 -20.71 5.97 14.22
N TRP A 60 -21.33 7.15 14.32
CA TRP A 60 -21.67 7.98 13.17
C TRP A 60 -20.42 8.64 12.58
N LEU A 61 -19.60 9.25 13.44
CA LEU A 61 -18.32 9.81 13.03
C LEU A 61 -17.36 8.73 12.51
N LEU A 62 -17.33 7.56 13.14
CA LEU A 62 -16.53 6.43 12.67
C LEU A 62 -16.97 6.00 11.27
N PHE A 63 -18.27 5.84 11.02
CA PHE A 63 -18.79 5.48 9.71
C PHE A 63 -18.33 6.47 8.63
N HIS A 64 -18.50 7.77 8.87
CA HIS A 64 -18.08 8.82 7.95
C HIS A 64 -16.56 8.81 7.69
N THR A 65 -15.76 8.59 8.73
CA THR A 65 -14.31 8.47 8.63
C THR A 65 -13.90 7.31 7.72
N LEU A 66 -14.47 6.13 7.93
CA LEU A 66 -14.14 4.94 7.15
C LEU A 66 -14.63 5.07 5.71
N PHE A 67 -15.83 5.61 5.49
CA PHE A 67 -16.41 5.78 4.17
C PHE A 67 -15.66 6.82 3.33
N GLY A 68 -15.35 7.99 3.90
CA GLY A 68 -14.58 9.01 3.21
C GLY A 68 -13.16 8.54 2.87
N THR A 69 -12.51 7.82 3.78
CA THR A 69 -11.19 7.22 3.55
C THR A 69 -11.24 6.13 2.48
N PHE A 70 -12.29 5.30 2.46
CA PHE A 70 -12.53 4.32 1.39
C PHE A 70 -12.59 4.99 0.02
N LEU A 71 -13.38 6.07 -0.12
CA LEU A 71 -13.50 6.80 -1.39
C LEU A 71 -12.16 7.38 -1.85
N ALA A 72 -11.42 8.02 -0.93
CA ALA A 72 -10.11 8.57 -1.22
C ALA A 72 -9.10 7.49 -1.67
N ALA A 73 -9.04 6.37 -0.95
CA ALA A 73 -8.15 5.25 -1.26
C ALA A 73 -8.52 4.50 -2.55
N ALA A 74 -9.82 4.34 -2.81
CA ALA A 74 -10.34 3.78 -4.06
C ALA A 74 -9.96 4.67 -5.25
N GLY A 75 -10.21 5.98 -5.16
CA GLY A 75 -9.83 6.94 -6.20
C GLY A 75 -8.33 6.95 -6.48
N ALA A 76 -7.50 6.98 -5.43
CA ALA A 76 -6.05 6.92 -5.54
C ALA A 76 -5.57 5.62 -6.22
N SER A 77 -6.20 4.49 -5.90
CA SER A 77 -5.91 3.19 -6.49
C SER A 77 -6.25 3.11 -7.98
N VAL A 78 -7.36 3.74 -8.38
CA VAL A 78 -7.76 3.87 -9.79
C VAL A 78 -6.76 4.75 -10.54
N LEU A 79 -6.42 5.93 -10.00
CA LEU A 79 -5.46 6.84 -10.62
C LEU A 79 -4.08 6.20 -10.78
N ASN A 80 -3.61 5.46 -9.78
CA ASN A 80 -2.37 4.71 -9.89
C ASN A 80 -2.43 3.66 -11.02
N GLN A 81 -3.55 2.94 -11.19
CA GLN A 81 -3.69 1.99 -12.30
C GLN A 81 -3.78 2.68 -13.67
N VAL A 82 -4.37 3.87 -13.74
CA VAL A 82 -4.41 4.70 -14.96
C VAL A 82 -2.98 5.11 -15.36
N PHE A 83 -2.17 5.58 -14.41
CA PHE A 83 -0.80 6.02 -14.69
C PHE A 83 0.18 4.87 -14.94
N GLU A 84 -0.07 3.68 -14.37
CA GLU A 84 0.78 2.52 -14.56
C GLU A 84 0.31 1.57 -15.68
N ALA A 85 -0.76 1.90 -16.41
CA ALA A 85 -1.43 0.98 -17.34
C ALA A 85 -0.48 0.34 -18.38
N GLU A 86 0.38 1.13 -19.00
CA GLU A 86 1.34 0.65 -20.01
C GLU A 86 2.38 -0.30 -19.40
N TYR A 87 2.86 0.01 -18.19
CA TYR A 87 3.85 -0.82 -17.49
C TYR A 87 3.23 -2.09 -16.90
N ASP A 88 1.98 -2.00 -16.44
CA ASP A 88 1.23 -3.14 -15.93
C ASP A 88 1.01 -4.20 -17.03
N ALA A 89 0.84 -3.79 -18.29
CA ALA A 89 0.74 -4.70 -19.43
C ALA A 89 1.98 -5.61 -19.59
N LEU A 90 3.15 -5.18 -19.11
CA LEU A 90 4.42 -5.90 -19.21
C LEU A 90 4.64 -6.91 -18.08
N MET A 91 3.83 -6.89 -17.02
CA MET A 91 4.03 -7.71 -15.83
C MET A 91 3.03 -8.87 -15.74
N ARG A 92 3.51 -10.07 -15.44
CA ARG A 92 2.67 -11.28 -15.30
C ARG A 92 1.52 -11.09 -14.30
N ARG A 93 1.78 -10.35 -13.21
CA ARG A 93 0.80 -10.11 -12.13
C ARG A 93 -0.30 -9.12 -12.52
N THR A 94 -0.02 -8.14 -13.38
CA THR A 94 -0.90 -6.97 -13.56
C THR A 94 -1.40 -6.79 -14.99
N LYS A 95 -0.87 -7.55 -15.95
CA LYS A 95 -1.31 -7.53 -17.35
C LYS A 95 -2.81 -7.79 -17.57
N ASN A 96 -3.46 -8.51 -16.65
CA ASN A 96 -4.89 -8.86 -16.76
C ASN A 96 -5.84 -7.82 -16.12
N ARG A 97 -5.30 -6.69 -15.61
CA ARG A 97 -6.12 -5.62 -15.00
C ARG A 97 -7.06 -4.97 -16.04
N PRO A 98 -8.17 -4.33 -15.61
CA PRO A 98 -9.19 -3.80 -16.52
C PRO A 98 -8.67 -2.75 -17.51
N ILE A 99 -7.77 -1.86 -17.08
CA ILE A 99 -7.25 -0.77 -17.92
C ILE A 99 -6.22 -1.29 -18.95
N PRO A 100 -5.19 -2.07 -18.57
CA PRO A 100 -4.28 -2.69 -19.55
C PRO A 100 -4.97 -3.58 -20.58
N MET A 101 -6.08 -4.22 -20.19
CA MET A 101 -6.89 -5.08 -21.08
C MET A 101 -7.93 -4.30 -21.89
N HIS A 102 -7.98 -2.97 -21.77
CA HIS A 102 -8.97 -2.09 -22.40
C HIS A 102 -10.43 -2.45 -22.10
N ARG A 103 -10.71 -3.18 -21.01
CA ARG A 103 -12.09 -3.42 -20.53
C ARG A 103 -12.70 -2.15 -19.96
N ILE A 104 -11.87 -1.26 -19.43
CA ILE A 104 -12.23 0.08 -19.01
C ILE A 104 -11.26 1.05 -19.69
N SER A 105 -11.79 2.08 -20.37
CA SER A 105 -10.96 3.08 -21.04
C SER A 105 -10.13 3.89 -20.03
N ARG A 106 -8.98 4.38 -20.47
CA ARG A 106 -8.10 5.22 -19.65
C ARG A 106 -8.82 6.49 -19.17
N ASP A 107 -9.62 7.09 -20.03
CA ASP A 107 -10.38 8.32 -19.73
C ASP A 107 -11.47 8.07 -18.68
N ASN A 108 -12.20 6.96 -18.79
CA ASN A 108 -13.18 6.57 -17.76
C ASN A 108 -12.49 6.28 -16.43
N GLY A 109 -11.34 5.60 -16.46
CA GLY A 109 -10.51 5.39 -15.27
C GLY A 109 -10.05 6.71 -14.64
N LEU A 110 -9.59 7.66 -15.45
CA LEU A 110 -9.16 8.98 -14.97
C LEU A 110 -10.32 9.75 -14.33
N PHE A 111 -11.47 9.81 -15.01
CA PHE A 111 -12.66 10.47 -14.51
C PHE A 111 -13.14 9.87 -13.19
N LEU A 112 -13.24 8.54 -13.10
CA LEU A 112 -13.62 7.83 -11.88
C LEU A 112 -12.62 8.07 -10.75
N GLY A 113 -11.33 7.99 -11.04
CA GLY A 113 -10.27 8.20 -10.07
C GLY A 113 -10.27 9.61 -9.49
N ILE A 114 -10.31 10.64 -10.34
CA ILE A 114 -10.36 12.05 -9.92
C ILE A 114 -11.62 12.31 -9.09
N THR A 115 -12.79 11.87 -9.59
CA THR A 115 -14.06 12.13 -8.92
C THR A 115 -14.10 11.44 -7.55
N ALA A 116 -13.74 10.17 -7.46
CA ALA A 116 -13.73 9.45 -6.18
C ALA A 116 -12.72 10.04 -5.18
N SER A 117 -11.54 10.45 -5.65
CA SER A 117 -10.54 11.12 -4.80
C SER A 117 -11.03 12.49 -4.30
N ALA A 118 -11.59 13.33 -5.18
CA ALA A 118 -12.10 14.64 -4.81
C ALA A 118 -13.29 14.53 -3.85
N VAL A 119 -14.25 13.65 -4.16
CA VAL A 119 -15.39 13.39 -3.28
C VAL A 119 -14.93 12.86 -1.94
N GLY A 120 -14.00 11.89 -1.89
CA GLY A 120 -13.49 11.36 -0.62
C GLY A 120 -12.84 12.41 0.27
N VAL A 121 -12.01 13.29 -0.30
CA VAL A 121 -11.36 14.38 0.43
C VAL A 121 -12.36 15.42 0.95
N VAL A 122 -13.27 15.89 0.07
CA VAL A 122 -14.29 16.87 0.45
C VAL A 122 -15.25 16.29 1.48
N TYR A 123 -15.66 15.04 1.30
CA TYR A 123 -16.53 14.32 2.23
C TYR A 123 -15.90 14.21 3.62
N LEU A 124 -14.64 13.76 3.73
CA LEU A 124 -13.93 13.74 5.01
C LEU A 124 -13.86 15.14 5.64
N SER A 125 -13.51 16.14 4.85
CA SER A 125 -13.38 17.53 5.34
C SER A 125 -14.66 18.06 5.98
N ILE A 126 -15.82 17.73 5.41
CA ILE A 126 -17.13 18.21 5.84
C ILE A 126 -17.71 17.35 6.98
N THR A 127 -17.61 16.02 6.86
CA THR A 127 -18.27 15.08 7.79
C THR A 127 -17.45 14.75 9.03
N THR A 128 -16.12 14.93 8.98
CA THR A 128 -15.23 14.73 10.13
C THR A 128 -14.54 16.05 10.49
N ASN A 129 -13.48 16.41 9.78
CA ASN A 129 -12.79 17.68 9.89
C ASN A 129 -11.80 17.91 8.73
N ILE A 130 -11.40 19.18 8.56
CA ILE A 130 -10.47 19.62 7.51
C ILE A 130 -9.12 18.91 7.60
N LEU A 131 -8.61 18.63 8.80
CA LEU A 131 -7.31 17.98 8.99
C LEU A 131 -7.29 16.57 8.39
N ALA A 132 -8.33 15.76 8.66
CA ALA A 132 -8.48 14.44 8.08
C ALA A 132 -8.57 14.50 6.54
N GLY A 133 -9.30 15.49 6.01
CA GLY A 133 -9.37 15.75 4.57
C GLY A 133 -8.01 16.11 3.94
N LEU A 134 -7.24 16.99 4.58
CA LEU A 134 -5.89 17.37 4.14
C LEU A 134 -4.91 16.18 4.18
N LEU A 135 -4.99 15.32 5.20
CA LEU A 135 -4.19 14.10 5.30
C LEU A 135 -4.56 13.10 4.20
N ALA A 136 -5.84 12.97 3.85
CA ALA A 136 -6.29 12.17 2.72
C ALA A 136 -5.78 12.73 1.39
N ALA A 137 -5.84 14.05 1.19
CA ALA A 137 -5.30 14.72 0.01
C ALA A 137 -3.78 14.54 -0.10
N LEU A 138 -3.04 14.67 1.02
CA LEU A 138 -1.60 14.38 1.08
C LEU A 138 -1.30 12.93 0.71
N THR A 139 -2.11 11.98 1.21
CA THR A 139 -1.97 10.56 0.88
C THR A 139 -2.14 10.31 -0.61
N ILE A 140 -3.19 10.86 -1.22
CA ILE A 140 -3.42 10.77 -2.67
C ILE A 140 -2.25 11.41 -3.43
N GLY A 141 -1.86 12.63 -3.07
CA GLY A 141 -0.84 13.39 -3.78
C GLY A 141 0.52 12.69 -3.74
N THR A 142 0.95 12.25 -2.56
CA THR A 142 2.21 11.50 -2.39
C THR A 142 2.17 10.13 -3.07
N TYR A 143 1.04 9.42 -3.07
CA TYR A 143 0.92 8.13 -3.76
C TYR A 143 0.94 8.26 -5.28
N VAL A 144 0.12 9.16 -5.82
CA VAL A 144 -0.16 9.26 -7.25
C VAL A 144 0.90 10.10 -7.96
N PHE A 145 1.25 11.27 -7.44
CA PHE A 145 2.12 12.22 -8.14
C PHE A 145 3.59 12.15 -7.72
N VAL A 146 3.90 11.55 -6.57
CA VAL A 146 5.29 11.40 -6.11
C VAL A 146 5.75 9.95 -6.24
N TYR A 147 5.15 9.02 -5.52
CA TYR A 147 5.58 7.62 -5.49
C TYR A 147 5.48 6.92 -6.84
N THR A 148 4.34 7.01 -7.52
CA THR A 148 4.09 6.32 -8.79
C THR A 148 5.15 6.61 -9.86
N PRO A 149 5.48 7.89 -10.19
CA PRO A 149 6.56 8.17 -11.14
C PRO A 149 7.94 7.81 -10.58
N LEU A 150 8.17 7.97 -9.27
CA LEU A 150 9.47 7.72 -8.66
C LEU A 150 9.93 6.27 -8.78
N LYS A 151 9.00 5.31 -8.91
CA LYS A 151 9.31 3.90 -9.22
C LYS A 151 10.16 3.72 -10.48
N ARG A 152 10.16 4.68 -11.40
CA ARG A 152 10.96 4.67 -12.64
C ARG A 152 12.31 5.34 -12.50
N VAL A 153 12.48 6.19 -11.50
CA VAL A 153 13.61 7.13 -11.41
C VAL A 153 14.66 6.64 -10.42
N THR A 154 14.23 6.14 -9.25
CA THR A 154 15.16 5.82 -8.15
C THR A 154 14.64 4.70 -7.27
N THR A 155 15.56 3.98 -6.61
CA THR A 155 15.26 2.96 -5.60
C THR A 155 14.63 3.55 -4.33
N LEU A 156 14.72 4.87 -4.13
CA LEU A 156 14.04 5.58 -3.03
C LEU A 156 12.51 5.51 -3.12
N ASN A 157 11.95 5.06 -4.25
CA ASN A 157 10.51 4.86 -4.40
C ASN A 157 9.90 4.03 -3.27
N THR A 158 10.59 3.01 -2.76
CA THR A 158 10.02 2.14 -1.72
C THR A 158 9.84 2.89 -0.41
N ILE A 159 10.78 3.78 -0.07
CA ILE A 159 10.73 4.61 1.13
C ILE A 159 9.64 5.67 1.00
N VAL A 160 9.61 6.38 -0.14
CA VAL A 160 8.60 7.41 -0.40
C VAL A 160 7.20 6.79 -0.47
N GLY A 161 7.07 5.61 -1.06
CA GLY A 161 5.80 4.87 -1.14
C GLY A 161 5.31 4.36 0.21
N ALA A 162 6.19 4.22 1.20
CA ALA A 162 5.80 3.82 2.55
C ALA A 162 5.06 4.94 3.31
N VAL A 163 5.29 6.21 2.94
CA VAL A 163 4.61 7.36 3.55
C VAL A 163 3.09 7.31 3.35
N PRO A 164 2.54 7.28 2.12
CA PRO A 164 1.09 7.19 1.95
C PRO A 164 0.50 5.89 2.51
N GLY A 165 1.27 4.79 2.57
CA GLY A 165 0.84 3.55 3.21
C GLY A 165 0.70 3.65 4.74
N ALA A 166 1.41 4.59 5.38
CA ALA A 166 1.43 4.78 6.82
C ALA A 166 0.51 5.90 7.33
N LEU A 167 -0.04 6.75 6.43
CA LEU A 167 -0.98 7.81 6.78
C LEU A 167 -2.40 7.37 7.18
N PRO A 168 -2.96 6.20 6.81
CA PRO A 168 -4.34 5.88 7.16
C PRO A 168 -4.66 5.89 8.66
N PRO A 169 -3.83 5.33 9.57
CA PRO A 169 -4.02 5.52 11.02
C PRO A 169 -4.03 6.99 11.45
N VAL A 170 -3.22 7.83 10.80
CA VAL A 170 -3.16 9.28 11.09
C VAL A 170 -4.47 9.95 10.69
N ILE A 171 -5.05 9.59 9.54
CA ILE A 171 -6.38 10.06 9.11
C ILE A 171 -7.44 9.66 10.14
N GLY A 172 -7.42 8.40 10.59
CA GLY A 172 -8.36 7.91 11.60
C GLY A 172 -8.24 8.65 12.93
N TRP A 173 -7.01 8.85 13.42
CA TRP A 173 -6.74 9.61 14.64
C TRP A 173 -7.18 11.06 14.51
N ALA A 174 -6.83 11.74 13.42
CA ALA A 174 -7.20 13.12 13.18
C ALA A 174 -8.72 13.28 13.07
N ALA A 175 -9.43 12.32 12.48
CA ALA A 175 -10.89 12.32 12.46
C ALA A 175 -11.49 12.18 13.86
N ALA A 176 -10.88 11.35 14.72
CA ALA A 176 -11.30 11.13 16.10
C ALA A 176 -11.03 12.33 17.03
N ARG A 177 -9.86 12.98 16.90
CA ARG A 177 -9.40 14.02 17.85
C ARG A 177 -9.41 15.45 17.33
N GLY A 178 -9.35 15.64 16.02
CA GLY A 178 -9.16 16.96 15.40
C GLY A 178 -7.71 17.47 15.43
N ASP A 179 -6.75 16.66 15.88
CA ASP A 179 -5.32 16.97 15.99
C ASP A 179 -4.42 15.80 15.50
N THR A 180 -3.10 15.99 15.51
CA THR A 180 -2.10 14.93 15.28
C THR A 180 -0.98 15.04 16.31
N ASP A 181 -1.23 14.54 17.51
CA ASP A 181 -0.25 14.52 18.61
C ASP A 181 0.86 13.48 18.37
N PHE A 182 1.85 13.45 19.28
CA PHE A 182 2.98 12.53 19.21
C PHE A 182 2.55 11.05 19.13
N GLU A 183 1.50 10.67 19.86
CA GLU A 183 0.97 9.30 19.88
C GLU A 183 0.44 8.86 18.52
N CYS A 184 -0.16 9.79 17.76
CA CYS A 184 -0.61 9.57 16.40
C CYS A 184 0.54 9.11 15.49
N TRP A 185 1.68 9.79 15.60
CA TRP A 185 2.87 9.53 14.79
C TRP A 185 3.58 8.23 15.16
N ILE A 186 3.30 7.65 16.34
CA ILE A 186 3.75 6.29 16.68
C ILE A 186 3.05 5.28 15.78
N LEU A 187 1.72 5.40 15.58
CA LEU A 187 0.98 4.51 14.67
C LEU A 187 1.50 4.64 13.23
N PHE A 188 1.75 5.86 12.77
CA PHE A 188 2.42 6.09 11.48
C PHE A 188 3.74 5.33 11.40
N THR A 189 4.59 5.48 12.42
CA THR A 189 5.93 4.88 12.43
C THR A 189 5.87 3.35 12.47
N ILE A 190 4.94 2.77 13.23
CA ILE A 190 4.70 1.31 13.23
C ILE A 190 4.37 0.83 11.81
N LEU A 191 3.40 1.46 11.14
CA LEU A 191 3.01 1.07 9.78
C LEU A 191 4.13 1.32 8.76
N PHE A 192 4.85 2.42 8.89
CA PHE A 192 6.00 2.76 8.06
C PHE A 192 7.11 1.73 8.17
N LEU A 193 7.52 1.36 9.38
CA LEU A 193 8.59 0.37 9.58
C LEU A 193 8.12 -1.04 9.17
N TRP A 194 6.87 -1.39 9.47
CA TRP A 194 6.31 -2.71 9.13
C TRP A 194 6.27 -3.00 7.64
N GLN A 195 5.86 -2.02 6.82
CA GLN A 195 5.70 -2.26 5.39
C GLN A 195 7.04 -2.39 4.65
N MET A 196 8.14 -1.94 5.24
CA MET A 196 9.45 -1.97 4.58
C MET A 196 9.96 -3.40 4.34
N PRO A 197 10.08 -4.29 5.36
CA PRO A 197 10.42 -5.69 5.12
C PRO A 197 9.39 -6.39 4.22
N HIS A 198 8.11 -6.04 4.33
CA HIS A 198 7.04 -6.57 3.49
C HIS A 198 7.26 -6.23 2.00
N PHE A 199 7.47 -4.96 1.67
CA PHE A 199 7.71 -4.51 0.30
C PHE A 199 9.03 -5.01 -0.26
N LEU A 200 10.09 -5.06 0.55
CA LEU A 200 11.38 -5.61 0.14
C LEU A 200 11.26 -7.10 -0.21
N ALA A 201 10.48 -7.88 0.55
CA ALA A 201 10.19 -9.28 0.22
C ALA A 201 9.45 -9.43 -1.12
N ILE A 202 8.42 -8.61 -1.37
CA ILE A 202 7.69 -8.60 -2.66
C ILE A 202 8.62 -8.18 -3.80
N ALA A 203 9.41 -7.12 -3.60
CA ALA A 203 10.36 -6.62 -4.57
C ALA A 203 11.38 -7.70 -4.96
N TRP A 204 11.81 -8.52 -4.00
CA TRP A 204 12.68 -9.67 -4.24
C TRP A 204 11.99 -10.76 -5.06
N LEU A 205 10.77 -11.16 -4.68
CA LEU A 205 10.01 -12.22 -5.35
C LEU A 205 9.64 -11.90 -6.81
N TYR A 206 9.45 -10.63 -7.13
CA TYR A 206 9.03 -10.18 -8.46
C TYR A 206 10.10 -9.33 -9.16
N ARG A 207 11.38 -9.44 -8.76
CA ARG A 207 12.46 -8.60 -9.29
C ARG A 207 12.59 -8.64 -10.82
N GLU A 208 12.40 -9.81 -11.43
CA GLU A 208 12.46 -9.94 -12.89
C GLU A 208 11.27 -9.29 -13.59
N ASP A 209 10.07 -9.41 -13.02
CA ASP A 209 8.88 -8.75 -13.57
C ASP A 209 9.03 -7.22 -13.47
N TYR A 210 9.55 -6.71 -12.34
CA TYR A 210 9.86 -5.29 -12.16
C TYR A 210 10.92 -4.81 -13.14
N ARG A 211 12.00 -5.58 -13.35
CA ARG A 211 13.07 -5.25 -14.29
C ARG A 211 12.56 -5.20 -15.73
N LYS A 212 11.73 -6.18 -16.14
CA LYS A 212 11.11 -6.21 -17.48
C LYS A 212 10.19 -5.02 -17.73
N ALA A 213 9.41 -4.64 -16.72
CA ALA A 213 8.56 -3.46 -16.81
C ALA A 213 9.39 -2.16 -16.85
N GLY A 214 10.62 -2.16 -16.30
CA GLY A 214 11.55 -1.03 -16.24
C GLY A 214 11.53 -0.26 -14.91
N PHE A 215 11.03 -0.89 -13.84
CA PHE A 215 11.00 -0.31 -12.50
C PHE A 215 12.38 -0.37 -11.81
N CYS A 216 12.75 0.74 -11.16
CA CYS A 216 13.98 0.89 -10.40
C CYS A 216 13.82 0.38 -8.97
N MET A 217 13.66 -0.93 -8.78
CA MET A 217 13.60 -1.55 -7.44
C MET A 217 15.00 -1.86 -6.91
N LEU A 218 15.21 -1.72 -5.59
CA LEU A 218 16.49 -2.07 -4.95
C LEU A 218 16.90 -3.51 -5.25
N SER A 219 15.95 -4.44 -5.17
CA SER A 219 16.13 -5.87 -5.49
C SER A 219 16.56 -6.14 -6.93
N GLY A 220 16.37 -5.19 -7.85
CA GLY A 220 16.84 -5.30 -9.23
C GLY A 220 18.33 -4.95 -9.40
N ARG A 221 18.90 -4.17 -8.46
CA ARG A 221 20.32 -3.81 -8.42
C ARG A 221 21.14 -4.69 -7.46
N ASP A 222 20.46 -5.33 -6.52
CA ASP A 222 21.05 -6.16 -5.46
C ASP A 222 21.03 -7.64 -5.85
N THR A 223 22.14 -8.18 -6.35
CA THR A 223 22.19 -9.53 -6.92
C THR A 223 22.25 -10.64 -5.86
N ASP A 224 22.82 -10.35 -4.68
CA ASP A 224 23.08 -11.31 -3.61
C ASP A 224 22.16 -11.14 -2.39
N CYS A 225 21.15 -10.27 -2.48
CA CYS A 225 20.22 -9.92 -1.40
C CYS A 225 20.86 -9.21 -0.20
N ARG A 226 22.13 -8.80 -0.29
CA ARG A 226 22.85 -8.27 0.86
C ARG A 226 22.28 -6.93 1.30
N GLN A 227 21.93 -6.06 0.36
CA GLN A 227 21.38 -4.74 0.70
C GLN A 227 19.89 -4.82 1.07
N THR A 228 19.10 -5.51 0.26
CA THR A 228 17.65 -5.72 0.44
C THR A 228 17.38 -6.43 1.76
N GLY A 229 18.13 -7.50 2.03
CA GLY A 229 18.04 -8.28 3.26
C GLY A 229 18.44 -7.47 4.50
N ARG A 230 19.58 -6.76 4.45
CA ARG A 230 20.02 -5.90 5.56
C ARG A 230 18.99 -4.82 5.89
N LEU A 231 18.42 -4.15 4.90
CA LEU A 231 17.37 -3.16 5.14
C LEU A 231 16.13 -3.81 5.76
N ALA A 232 15.67 -4.94 5.22
CA ALA A 232 14.53 -5.65 5.78
C ALA A 232 14.75 -5.99 7.27
N LEU A 233 15.95 -6.44 7.64
CA LEU A 233 16.29 -6.72 9.04
C LEU A 233 16.35 -5.45 9.91
N LEU A 234 16.98 -4.38 9.43
CA LEU A 234 17.09 -3.13 10.20
C LEU A 234 15.71 -2.52 10.47
N TYR A 235 14.84 -2.50 9.47
CA TYR A 235 13.47 -2.00 9.62
C TYR A 235 12.65 -2.89 10.58
N SER A 236 12.78 -4.23 10.50
CA SER A 236 12.07 -5.12 11.41
C SER A 236 12.57 -5.01 12.87
N MET A 237 13.87 -4.79 13.07
CA MET A 237 14.44 -4.55 14.40
C MET A 237 13.97 -3.21 14.98
N GLY A 238 14.00 -2.13 14.19
CA GLY A 238 13.48 -0.83 14.62
C GLY A 238 11.99 -0.87 14.96
N LEU A 239 11.23 -1.70 14.24
CA LEU A 239 9.81 -1.92 14.51
C LEU A 239 9.58 -2.50 15.92
N ILE A 240 10.47 -3.36 16.44
CA ILE A 240 10.36 -3.86 17.83
C ILE A 240 10.37 -2.67 18.80
N SER A 241 11.36 -1.79 18.69
CA SER A 241 11.50 -0.62 19.56
C SER A 241 10.28 0.29 19.50
N VAL A 242 9.82 0.62 18.29
CA VAL A 242 8.66 1.51 18.11
C VAL A 242 7.37 0.85 18.57
N SER A 243 7.20 -0.45 18.35
CA SER A 243 6.01 -1.17 18.82
C SER A 243 5.90 -1.24 20.34
N LEU A 244 6.98 -1.02 21.09
CA LEU A 244 6.94 -0.95 22.57
C LEU A 244 6.64 0.46 23.10
N LEU A 245 6.78 1.51 22.29
CA LEU A 245 6.56 2.89 22.73
C LEU A 245 5.15 3.14 23.29
N PRO A 246 4.06 2.58 22.72
CA PRO A 246 2.73 2.75 23.33
C PRO A 246 2.67 2.32 24.80
N PHE A 247 3.39 1.25 25.18
CA PHE A 247 3.44 0.80 26.58
C PHE A 247 4.29 1.74 27.44
N VAL A 248 5.45 2.16 26.94
CA VAL A 248 6.36 3.08 27.65
C VAL A 248 5.65 4.42 27.95
N LEU A 249 4.82 4.90 27.02
CA LEU A 249 4.03 6.11 27.16
C LEU A 249 2.71 5.92 27.90
N ARG A 250 2.47 4.72 28.46
CA ARG A 250 1.26 4.37 29.22
C ARG A 250 -0.04 4.50 28.41
N LEU A 251 0.04 4.33 27.09
CA LEU A 251 -1.12 4.31 26.19
C LEU A 251 -1.78 2.93 26.13
N THR A 252 -1.14 1.89 26.67
CA THR A 252 -1.64 0.52 26.57
C THR A 252 -1.25 -0.30 27.79
N SER A 253 -1.99 -1.39 28.03
CA SER A 253 -1.78 -2.32 29.14
C SER A 253 -0.50 -3.17 29.00
N PHE A 254 0.02 -3.67 30.13
CA PHE A 254 1.26 -4.46 30.16
C PHE A 254 1.18 -5.75 29.31
N TRP A 255 0.00 -6.34 29.18
CA TRP A 255 -0.18 -7.59 28.45
C TRP A 255 0.09 -7.46 26.94
N TYR A 256 0.10 -6.24 26.39
CA TYR A 256 0.50 -5.98 25.02
C TYR A 256 2.00 -6.22 24.77
N VAL A 257 2.85 -6.01 25.79
CA VAL A 257 4.32 -6.14 25.69
C VAL A 257 4.76 -7.51 25.17
N PRO A 258 4.32 -8.65 25.75
CA PRO A 258 4.71 -9.97 25.24
C PRO A 258 4.23 -10.18 23.79
N VAL A 259 3.06 -9.66 23.40
CA VAL A 259 2.57 -9.78 22.01
C VAL A 259 3.48 -9.02 21.05
N ALA A 260 3.81 -7.76 21.36
CA ALA A 260 4.69 -6.93 20.55
C ALA A 260 6.10 -7.54 20.41
N LEU A 261 6.65 -8.06 21.51
CA LEU A 261 7.95 -8.74 21.52
C LEU A 261 7.93 -10.03 20.69
N LEU A 262 6.97 -10.93 20.94
CA LEU A 262 6.92 -12.23 20.26
C LEU A 262 6.73 -12.07 18.75
N THR A 263 5.79 -11.23 18.33
CA THR A 263 5.53 -10.96 16.91
C THR A 263 6.70 -10.23 16.25
N GLY A 264 7.29 -9.24 16.94
CA GLY A 264 8.42 -8.46 16.41
C GLY A 264 9.71 -9.26 16.28
N VAL A 265 10.01 -10.11 17.27
CA VAL A 265 11.15 -11.04 17.22
C VAL A 265 10.93 -12.09 16.13
N ALA A 266 9.75 -12.71 16.05
CA ALA A 266 9.46 -13.68 14.99
C ALA A 266 9.58 -13.06 13.59
N PHE A 267 9.10 -11.83 13.40
CA PHE A 267 9.24 -11.11 12.15
C PHE A 267 10.70 -10.78 11.83
N SER A 268 11.49 -10.38 12.83
CA SER A 268 12.92 -10.11 12.68
C SER A 268 13.75 -11.36 12.42
N ILE A 269 13.39 -12.51 12.99
CA ILE A 269 14.00 -13.81 12.66
C ILE A 269 13.74 -14.15 11.19
N ALA A 270 12.51 -13.96 10.70
CA ALA A 270 12.21 -14.17 9.29
C ALA A 270 13.03 -13.22 8.38
N ALA A 271 13.21 -11.96 8.80
CA ALA A 271 14.02 -10.98 8.08
C ALA A 271 15.50 -11.34 8.09
N PHE A 272 16.01 -11.86 9.21
CA PHE A 272 17.38 -12.34 9.34
C PHE A 272 17.66 -13.55 8.43
N VAL A 273 16.76 -14.55 8.42
CA VAL A 273 16.87 -15.70 7.51
C VAL A 273 16.81 -15.27 6.05
N PHE A 274 15.98 -14.28 5.72
CA PHE A 274 15.96 -13.68 4.39
C PHE A 274 17.27 -12.97 4.06
N ALA A 275 17.83 -12.19 4.99
CA ALA A 275 19.09 -11.48 4.81
C ALA A 275 20.30 -12.38 4.64
N LEU A 276 20.30 -13.56 5.28
CA LEU A 276 21.37 -14.54 5.12
C LEU A 276 21.26 -15.36 3.83
N SER A 277 20.05 -15.75 3.43
CA SER A 277 19.87 -16.74 2.37
C SER A 277 19.56 -16.13 1.00
N GLY A 278 18.89 -14.98 0.93
CA GLY A 278 18.42 -14.38 -0.33
C GLY A 278 17.48 -15.27 -1.16
N THR A 279 16.97 -16.36 -0.60
CA THR A 279 16.14 -17.32 -1.36
C THR A 279 14.70 -16.82 -1.50
N GLU A 280 14.02 -17.20 -2.59
CA GLU A 280 12.58 -16.93 -2.74
C GLU A 280 11.76 -17.54 -1.60
N ARG A 281 12.16 -18.70 -1.07
CA ARG A 281 11.49 -19.35 0.06
C ARG A 281 11.56 -18.48 1.31
N ALA A 282 12.72 -17.89 1.61
CA ALA A 282 12.87 -16.99 2.74
C ALA A 282 12.09 -15.68 2.54
N ALA A 283 12.10 -15.11 1.32
CA ALA A 283 11.28 -13.94 1.00
C ALA A 283 9.78 -14.21 1.18
N ARG A 284 9.26 -15.37 0.75
CA ARG A 284 7.86 -15.78 0.99
C ARG A 284 7.54 -15.90 2.48
N ARG A 285 8.46 -16.45 3.27
CA ARG A 285 8.31 -16.55 4.74
C ARG A 285 8.27 -15.18 5.39
N LEU A 286 9.16 -14.26 5.00
CA LEU A 286 9.16 -12.88 5.49
C LEU A 286 7.86 -12.16 5.12
N PHE A 287 7.39 -12.32 3.89
CA PHE A 287 6.11 -11.79 3.43
C PHE A 287 4.94 -12.35 4.26
N LEU A 288 4.88 -13.67 4.49
CA LEU A 288 3.83 -14.27 5.32
C LEU A 288 3.89 -13.79 6.77
N ALA A 289 5.10 -13.71 7.35
CA ALA A 289 5.31 -13.21 8.71
C ALA A 289 4.79 -11.77 8.85
N SER A 290 5.05 -10.91 7.85
CA SER A 290 4.52 -9.54 7.87
C SER A 290 2.98 -9.48 7.83
N ILE A 291 2.32 -10.37 7.07
CA ILE A 291 0.86 -10.43 7.00
C ILE A 291 0.25 -10.86 8.34
N ILE A 292 0.92 -11.75 9.08
CA ILE A 292 0.48 -12.21 10.40
C ILE A 292 0.77 -11.14 11.46
N TYR A 293 1.94 -10.50 11.40
CA TYR A 293 2.36 -9.48 12.36
C TYR A 293 1.33 -8.37 12.50
N LEU A 294 0.90 -7.78 11.39
CA LEU A 294 0.09 -6.55 11.42
C LEU A 294 -1.24 -6.69 12.17
N PRO A 295 -2.13 -7.65 11.83
CA PRO A 295 -3.42 -7.79 12.51
C PRO A 295 -3.25 -8.20 13.98
N VAL A 296 -2.25 -9.03 14.31
CA VAL A 296 -2.01 -9.43 15.71
C VAL A 296 -1.53 -8.24 16.52
N THR A 297 -0.49 -7.53 16.07
CA THR A 297 0.09 -6.42 16.81
C THR A 297 -0.89 -5.25 16.94
N LEU A 298 -1.52 -4.82 15.85
CA LEU A 298 -2.44 -3.68 15.92
C LEU A 298 -3.77 -4.03 16.60
N GLY A 299 -4.29 -5.25 16.40
CA GLY A 299 -5.49 -5.72 17.10
C GLY A 299 -5.29 -5.76 18.60
N CYS A 300 -4.18 -6.36 19.06
CA CYS A 300 -3.84 -6.38 20.48
C CYS A 300 -3.52 -4.99 21.04
N LEU A 301 -2.92 -4.09 20.26
CA LEU A 301 -2.68 -2.71 20.68
C LEU A 301 -3.99 -1.97 21.00
N VAL A 302 -4.99 -2.08 20.13
CA VAL A 302 -6.31 -1.47 20.36
C VAL A 302 -7.01 -2.13 21.54
N LEU A 303 -7.03 -3.47 21.61
CA LEU A 303 -7.65 -4.20 22.71
C LEU A 303 -7.00 -3.91 24.07
N ALA A 304 -5.71 -3.61 24.11
CA ALA A 304 -4.99 -3.31 25.34
C ALA A 304 -5.15 -1.86 25.80
N ARG A 305 -5.66 -0.99 24.93
CA ARG A 305 -6.03 0.40 25.20
C ARG A 305 -7.46 0.54 25.74
N LEU A 306 -8.38 -0.28 25.22
CA LEU A 306 -9.78 -0.37 25.65
C LEU A 306 -9.89 -1.00 27.04
#